data_AF-A0A3M3LJ88-F1
#
_entry.id   AF-A0A3M3LJ88-F1
#
_cell.length_a   1.000
_cell.length_b   1.000
_cell.length_c   1.000
_cell.angle_alpha   90.00
_cell.angle_beta   90.00
_cell.angle_gamma   90.00
#
_symmetry.space_group_name_H-M   'P 1'
#
loop_
_entity.id
_entity.type
_entity.pdbx_description
1 polymer ?
#
loop_
_entity_poly.entity_id
_entity_poly.type
_entity_poly.pdbx_seq_one_letter_code
_entity_poly.pdbx_strand_id
1 'polypeptide(L)'
;PDNGIRLKCAMLVCLKMKQGTTSMSHEKMSVFWTKVGKLFQQTCQSTDSEWQKRRRVIDTRLLVVFILKMVLSRNLQGYGSSLGALWESCADKGIALPRTDAVAASSLCEAGQKLPEAVFKTLYDELISLWHAHRDTPTWKGHRVFAIDGSKINAPRSLLGRR
;
A
#
# COMPACT_ATOMS: atom_id res chain seq x y z
N PRO A 1 11.68 16.29 -14.59
CA PRO A 1 10.91 15.29 -15.37
C PRO A 1 10.57 14.06 -14.50
N ASP A 2 9.59 14.27 -13.61
CA ASP A 2 8.53 13.37 -13.13
C ASP A 2 8.82 11.94 -12.64
N ASN A 3 9.86 11.77 -11.82
CA ASN A 3 9.98 10.60 -10.94
C ASN A 3 9.30 10.77 -9.57
N GLY A 4 8.68 11.92 -9.27
CA GLY A 4 8.01 12.21 -7.99
C GLY A 4 6.50 11.94 -7.93
N ILE A 5 5.87 11.59 -9.07
CA ILE A 5 4.42 11.41 -9.18
C ILE A 5 4.00 9.94 -9.07
N ARG A 6 4.91 9.01 -9.39
CA ARG A 6 4.63 7.58 -9.52
C ARG A 6 4.41 6.82 -8.21
N LEU A 7 4.61 7.47 -7.06
CA LEU A 7 4.28 6.92 -5.75
C LEU A 7 3.06 7.57 -5.09
N LYS A 8 2.36 8.49 -5.76
CA LYS A 8 1.20 9.19 -5.17
C LYS A 8 -0.02 8.27 -4.94
N CYS A 9 -0.13 7.15 -5.65
CA CYS A 9 -1.19 6.15 -5.43
C CYS A 9 -0.91 5.22 -4.23
N ALA A 10 0.32 4.73 -4.06
CA ALA A 10 0.70 4.00 -2.84
C ALA A 10 0.71 4.94 -1.61
N MET A 11 1.04 6.22 -1.85
CA MET A 11 0.99 7.29 -0.86
C MET A 11 -0.38 7.49 -0.21
N LEU A 12 -1.52 7.15 -0.83
CA LEU A 12 -2.82 7.38 -0.17
C LEU A 12 -3.03 6.48 1.06
N VAL A 13 -2.28 5.38 1.15
CA VAL A 13 -2.29 4.45 2.29
C VAL A 13 -1.60 5.06 3.50
N CYS A 14 -0.44 5.70 3.27
CA CYS A 14 0.31 6.35 4.33
C CYS A 14 -0.11 7.83 4.55
N LEU A 15 -0.61 8.55 3.55
CA LEU A 15 -1.02 9.97 3.69
C LEU A 15 -2.27 10.16 4.55
N LYS A 16 -3.02 9.10 4.86
CA LYS A 16 -4.08 9.20 5.88
C LYS A 16 -3.56 9.19 7.32
N MET A 17 -2.24 9.17 7.52
CA MET A 17 -1.59 9.62 8.77
C MET A 17 -1.36 11.14 8.83
N LYS A 18 -1.83 11.90 7.82
CA LYS A 18 -1.78 13.36 7.83
C LYS A 18 -2.90 13.93 8.71
N GLN A 19 -2.82 13.73 10.03
CA GLN A 19 -3.28 14.68 11.07
C GLN A 19 -2.48 14.38 12.36
N GLY A 20 -1.27 14.95 12.46
CA GLY A 20 -0.41 14.73 13.61
C GLY A 20 0.97 15.39 13.45
N THR A 21 0.97 16.72 13.51
CA THR A 21 2.04 17.55 14.11
C THR A 21 3.51 17.21 13.81
N THR A 22 4.13 17.94 12.87
CA THR A 22 5.46 18.63 12.99
C THR A 22 5.87 19.19 11.62
N SER A 23 6.33 20.43 11.59
CA SER A 23 6.73 21.17 10.39
C SER A 23 8.02 20.61 9.77
N MET A 24 7.87 19.60 8.91
CA MET A 24 8.98 19.04 8.13
C MET A 24 9.08 19.77 6.78
N SER A 25 10.29 20.19 6.40
CA SER A 25 10.53 20.88 5.12
C SER A 25 10.15 19.99 3.93
N HIS A 26 9.51 20.57 2.91
CA HIS A 26 9.01 19.87 1.72
C HIS A 26 10.09 19.04 1.00
N GLU A 27 11.34 19.53 0.98
CA GLU A 27 12.48 18.84 0.36
C GLU A 27 12.86 17.53 1.06
N LYS A 28 13.02 17.56 2.40
CA LYS A 28 13.29 16.34 3.21
C LYS A 28 12.21 15.29 3.02
N MET A 29 10.94 15.71 2.96
CA MET A 29 9.79 14.84 2.70
C MET A 29 9.87 14.21 1.30
N SER A 30 10.21 14.99 0.27
CA SER A 30 10.36 14.49 -1.11
C SER A 30 11.47 13.43 -1.22
N VAL A 31 12.62 13.67 -0.59
CA VAL A 31 13.74 12.72 -0.55
C VAL A 31 13.33 11.43 0.15
N PHE A 32 12.63 11.51 1.28
CA PHE A 32 12.11 10.34 1.99
C PHE A 32 11.20 9.47 1.10
N TRP A 33 10.19 10.07 0.46
CA TRP A 33 9.28 9.32 -0.41
C TRP A 33 9.97 8.73 -1.64
N THR A 34 11.02 9.37 -2.14
CA THR A 34 11.85 8.80 -3.21
C THR A 34 12.56 7.53 -2.74
N LYS A 35 13.09 7.53 -1.50
CA LYS A 35 13.70 6.33 -0.90
C LYS A 35 12.68 5.23 -0.67
N VAL A 36 11.49 5.56 -0.14
CA VAL A 36 10.38 4.60 0.03
C VAL A 36 10.00 3.98 -1.32
N GLY A 37 9.93 4.77 -2.39
CA GLY A 37 9.61 4.26 -3.72
C GLY A 37 10.63 3.28 -4.27
N LYS A 38 11.92 3.55 -4.05
CA LYS A 38 13.01 2.64 -4.44
C LYS A 38 12.95 1.34 -3.65
N LEU A 39 12.81 1.43 -2.33
CA LEU A 39 12.63 0.29 -1.43
C LEU A 39 11.47 -0.58 -1.91
N PHE A 40 10.28 0.01 -2.06
CA PHE A 40 9.09 -0.71 -2.49
C PHE A 40 9.29 -1.43 -3.83
N GLN A 41 9.93 -0.77 -4.79
CA GLN A 41 10.25 -1.36 -6.09
C GLN A 41 11.24 -2.53 -5.95
N GLN A 42 12.30 -2.37 -5.17
CA GLN A 42 13.33 -3.39 -4.96
C GLN A 42 12.76 -4.62 -4.27
N THR A 43 12.01 -4.45 -3.18
CA THR A 43 11.39 -5.56 -2.46
C THR A 43 10.43 -6.33 -3.37
N CYS A 44 9.56 -5.63 -4.11
CA CYS A 44 8.63 -6.28 -5.04
C CYS A 44 9.34 -7.05 -6.17
N GLN A 45 10.42 -6.48 -6.73
CA GLN A 45 11.22 -7.14 -7.77
C GLN A 45 11.97 -8.37 -7.25
N SER A 46 12.49 -8.30 -6.02
CA SER A 46 13.13 -9.44 -5.36
C SER A 46 12.11 -10.56 -5.13
N THR A 47 10.94 -10.23 -4.60
CA THR A 47 9.86 -11.20 -4.38
C THR A 47 9.36 -11.82 -5.68
N ASP A 48 9.22 -11.05 -6.76
CA ASP A 48 8.81 -11.60 -8.06
C ASP A 48 9.73 -12.76 -8.50
N SER A 49 11.03 -12.68 -8.19
CA SER A 49 12.01 -13.72 -8.55
C SER A 49 11.83 -15.04 -7.79
N GLU A 50 11.16 -15.03 -6.64
CA GLU A 50 10.98 -16.21 -5.78
C GLU A 50 9.73 -17.02 -6.15
N TRP A 51 8.59 -16.35 -6.35
CA TRP A 51 7.32 -17.05 -6.56
C TRP A 51 6.84 -17.04 -8.02
N GLN A 52 7.34 -16.12 -8.87
CA GLN A 52 6.97 -16.13 -10.29
C GLN A 52 7.78 -17.16 -11.08
N LYS A 53 7.25 -18.38 -11.17
CA LYS A 53 7.82 -19.44 -12.02
C LYS A 53 7.81 -19.12 -13.52
N ARG A 54 6.98 -18.17 -13.97
CA ARG A 54 6.90 -17.64 -15.35
C ARG A 54 6.54 -16.16 -15.26
N ARG A 55 7.13 -15.30 -16.11
CA ARG A 55 6.82 -13.87 -16.14
C ARG A 55 5.35 -13.66 -16.50
N ARG A 56 4.54 -13.25 -15.51
CA ARG A 56 3.10 -13.02 -15.65
C ARG A 56 2.79 -11.53 -15.80
N VAL A 57 1.59 -11.25 -16.27
CA VAL A 57 1.02 -9.89 -16.37
C VAL A 57 0.79 -9.27 -14.98
N ILE A 58 0.63 -10.10 -13.94
CA ILE A 58 0.42 -9.69 -12.55
C ILE A 58 1.74 -9.80 -11.80
N ASP A 59 2.34 -8.65 -11.46
CA ASP A 59 3.54 -8.55 -10.64
C ASP A 59 3.21 -8.37 -9.14
N THR A 60 4.19 -8.63 -8.29
CA THR A 60 4.07 -8.44 -6.83
C THR A 60 3.67 -7.01 -6.51
N ARG A 61 4.20 -6.05 -7.26
CA ARG A 61 3.93 -4.62 -7.07
C ARG A 61 2.44 -4.30 -7.21
N LEU A 62 1.79 -4.78 -8.26
CA LEU A 62 0.37 -4.59 -8.51
C LEU A 62 -0.48 -5.23 -7.42
N LEU A 63 -0.14 -6.46 -7.01
CA LEU A 63 -0.85 -7.17 -5.95
C LEU A 63 -0.77 -6.44 -4.62
N VAL A 64 0.43 -6.00 -4.22
CA VAL A 64 0.62 -5.28 -2.97
C VAL A 64 -0.14 -3.95 -2.98
N VAL A 65 -0.05 -3.16 -4.07
CA VAL A 65 -0.81 -1.91 -4.21
C VAL A 65 -2.31 -2.16 -4.12
N PHE A 66 -2.81 -3.21 -4.78
CA PHE A 66 -4.22 -3.57 -4.76
C PHE A 66 -4.70 -3.99 -3.36
N ILE A 67 -3.93 -4.86 -2.68
CA ILE A 67 -4.24 -5.29 -1.31
C ILE A 67 -4.27 -4.08 -0.37
N LEU A 68 -3.27 -3.20 -0.42
CA LEU A 68 -3.25 -1.99 0.40
C LEU A 68 -4.43 -1.06 0.09
N LYS A 69 -4.79 -0.90 -1.19
CA LYS A 69 -5.98 -0.15 -1.62
C LYS A 69 -7.26 -0.72 -1.00
N MET A 70 -7.41 -2.04 -0.96
CA MET A 70 -8.56 -2.69 -0.32
C MET A 70 -8.56 -2.48 1.20
N VAL A 71 -7.40 -2.62 1.86
CA VAL A 71 -7.27 -2.39 3.32
C VAL A 71 -7.67 -0.96 3.69
N LEU A 72 -7.34 0.02 2.85
CA LEU A 72 -7.75 1.41 3.06
C LEU A 72 -9.20 1.72 2.72
N SER A 73 -9.81 0.94 1.82
CA SER A 73 -11.16 1.22 1.40
C SER A 73 -12.08 1.01 2.59
N ARG A 74 -12.71 2.10 3.05
CA ARG A 74 -13.68 2.07 4.16
C ARG A 74 -15.04 1.49 3.75
N ASN A 75 -15.18 1.20 2.46
CA ASN A 75 -16.42 0.74 1.85
C ASN A 75 -16.20 -0.75 1.56
N LEU A 76 -17.17 -1.60 1.90
CA LEU A 76 -17.19 -3.05 1.61
C LEU A 76 -17.34 -3.33 0.10
N GLN A 77 -16.55 -2.64 -0.72
CA GLN A 77 -16.54 -2.79 -2.16
C GLN A 77 -15.92 -4.14 -2.53
N GLY A 78 -16.60 -4.87 -3.41
CA GLY A 78 -16.06 -6.11 -3.95
C GLY A 78 -14.75 -5.88 -4.72
N TYR A 79 -14.09 -6.99 -5.05
CA TYR A 79 -12.82 -6.96 -5.79
C TYR A 79 -12.91 -6.16 -7.09
N GLY A 80 -13.96 -6.36 -7.89
CA GLY A 80 -14.13 -5.69 -9.19
C GLY A 80 -14.27 -4.18 -9.09
N SER A 81 -15.05 -3.67 -8.13
CA SER A 81 -15.22 -2.22 -7.94
C SER A 81 -13.97 -1.57 -7.34
N SER A 82 -13.30 -2.25 -6.41
CA SER A 82 -12.00 -1.80 -5.87
C SER A 82 -10.92 -1.71 -6.95
N LEU A 83 -10.97 -2.65 -7.91
CA LEU A 83 -10.02 -2.71 -9.02
C LEU A 83 -10.25 -1.61 -10.05
N GLY A 84 -11.51 -1.40 -10.45
CA GLY A 84 -11.87 -0.29 -11.33
C GLY A 84 -11.45 1.05 -10.73
N ALA A 85 -11.75 1.28 -9.45
CA ALA A 85 -11.36 2.50 -8.74
C ALA A 85 -9.83 2.67 -8.63
N LEU A 86 -9.07 1.58 -8.56
CA LEU A 86 -7.61 1.64 -8.60
C LEU A 86 -7.11 2.06 -9.98
N TRP A 87 -7.65 1.47 -11.05
CA TRP A 87 -7.28 1.79 -12.43
C TRP A 87 -7.60 3.25 -12.79
N GLU A 88 -8.79 3.71 -12.45
CA GLU A 88 -9.22 5.11 -12.64
C GLU A 88 -8.31 6.07 -11.87
N SER A 89 -8.02 5.77 -10.59
CA SER A 89 -7.09 6.59 -9.80
C SER A 89 -5.67 6.62 -10.35
N CYS A 90 -5.22 5.58 -11.05
CA CYS A 90 -3.92 5.56 -11.71
C CYS A 90 -3.94 6.40 -12.99
N ALA A 91 -5.00 6.28 -13.79
CA ALA A 91 -5.20 7.08 -15.01
C ALA A 91 -5.24 8.58 -14.68
N ASP A 92 -6.06 8.99 -13.70
CA ASP A 92 -6.19 10.39 -13.26
C ASP A 92 -4.87 11.01 -12.80
N LYS A 93 -3.97 10.19 -12.27
CA LYS A 93 -2.66 10.62 -11.75
C LYS A 93 -1.53 10.46 -12.76
N GLY A 94 -1.82 10.08 -14.00
CA GLY A 94 -0.82 9.83 -15.04
C GLY A 94 0.14 8.70 -14.68
N ILE A 95 -0.28 7.75 -13.85
CA ILE A 95 0.54 6.62 -13.43
C ILE A 95 0.37 5.51 -14.45
N ALA A 96 1.43 5.27 -15.23
CA ALA A 96 1.48 4.15 -16.17
C ALA A 96 1.40 2.82 -15.41
N LEU A 97 0.30 2.11 -15.61
CA LEU A 97 0.15 0.73 -15.16
C LEU A 97 0.85 -0.23 -16.15
N PRO A 98 1.20 -1.46 -15.72
CA PRO A 98 1.79 -2.46 -16.60
C PRO A 98 0.94 -2.79 -17.84
N ARG A 99 -0.36 -2.47 -17.78
CA ARG A 99 -1.34 -2.72 -18.84
C ARG A 99 -2.36 -1.58 -18.92
N THR A 100 -2.89 -1.34 -20.12
CA THR A 100 -3.95 -0.36 -20.41
C THR A 100 -5.34 -0.84 -19.98
N ASP A 101 -5.60 -2.15 -20.02
CA ASP A 101 -6.85 -2.77 -19.60
C ASP A 101 -6.78 -3.42 -18.22
N ALA A 102 -7.92 -3.43 -17.52
CA ALA A 102 -8.04 -3.99 -16.18
C ALA A 102 -7.89 -5.51 -16.18
N VAL A 103 -7.13 -6.03 -15.23
CA VAL A 103 -6.99 -7.47 -15.02
C VAL A 103 -8.31 -8.05 -14.49
N ALA A 104 -8.66 -9.29 -14.83
CA ALA A 104 -9.84 -9.93 -14.23
C ALA A 104 -9.68 -10.10 -12.71
N ALA A 105 -10.75 -9.85 -11.96
CA ALA A 105 -10.75 -9.98 -10.49
C ALA A 105 -10.38 -11.40 -10.02
N SER A 106 -10.80 -12.43 -10.75
CA SER A 106 -10.45 -13.83 -10.48
C SER A 106 -8.95 -14.08 -10.59
N SER A 107 -8.30 -13.53 -11.63
CA SER A 107 -6.86 -13.66 -11.82
C SER A 107 -6.04 -13.01 -10.70
N LEU A 108 -6.51 -11.87 -10.16
CA LEU A 108 -5.90 -11.22 -9.00
C LEU A 108 -6.08 -12.05 -7.72
N CYS A 109 -7.25 -12.66 -7.52
CA CYS A 109 -7.49 -13.53 -6.38
C CYS A 109 -6.54 -14.74 -6.41
N GLU A 110 -6.44 -15.44 -7.54
CA GLU A 110 -5.54 -16.59 -7.72
C GLU A 110 -4.06 -16.21 -7.57
N ALA A 111 -3.68 -15.01 -8.00
CA ALA A 111 -2.32 -14.52 -7.86
C ALA A 111 -2.03 -14.11 -6.40
N GLY A 112 -2.99 -13.49 -5.72
CA GLY A 112 -2.90 -13.13 -4.30
C GLY A 112 -2.71 -14.34 -3.38
N GLN A 113 -3.35 -15.47 -3.69
CA GLN A 113 -3.16 -16.72 -2.95
C GLN A 113 -1.73 -17.29 -3.06
N LYS A 114 -0.98 -16.91 -4.10
CA LYS A 114 0.39 -17.37 -4.36
C LYS A 114 1.44 -16.38 -3.88
N LEU A 115 1.02 -15.19 -3.46
CA LEU A 115 1.92 -14.14 -2.99
C LEU A 115 2.44 -14.51 -1.59
N PRO A 116 3.77 -14.61 -1.39
CA PRO A 116 4.32 -14.89 -0.08
C PRO A 116 4.02 -13.77 0.92
N GLU A 117 3.51 -14.10 2.11
CA GLU A 117 3.26 -13.09 3.16
C GLU A 117 4.54 -12.34 3.59
N ALA A 118 5.71 -12.95 3.38
CA ALA A 118 7.01 -12.40 3.71
C ALA A 118 7.28 -11.06 3.00
N VAL A 119 6.64 -10.80 1.84
CA VAL A 119 6.76 -9.51 1.14
C VAL A 119 6.26 -8.36 2.01
N PHE A 120 5.16 -8.55 2.72
CA PHE A 120 4.58 -7.51 3.57
C PHE A 120 5.46 -7.28 4.80
N LYS A 121 5.92 -8.37 5.44
CA LYS A 121 6.84 -8.27 6.60
C LYS A 121 8.10 -7.48 6.23
N THR A 122 8.74 -7.87 5.12
CA THR A 122 9.94 -7.20 4.60
C THR A 122 9.67 -5.72 4.29
N LEU A 123 8.59 -5.42 3.57
CA LEU A 123 8.21 -4.03 3.25
C LEU A 123 7.98 -3.20 4.52
N TYR A 124 7.29 -3.73 5.53
CA TYR A 124 7.04 -3.02 6.77
C TYR A 124 8.32 -2.82 7.58
N ASP A 125 9.16 -3.84 7.71
CA ASP A 125 10.42 -3.78 8.46
C ASP A 125 11.39 -2.77 7.84
N GLU A 126 11.54 -2.79 6.52
CA GLU A 126 12.38 -1.84 5.80
C GLU A 126 11.81 -0.41 5.88
N LEU A 127 10.49 -0.24 5.76
CA LEU A 127 9.84 1.07 5.88
C LEU A 127 10.00 1.66 7.28
N ILE A 128 9.80 0.87 8.33
CA ILE A 128 10.02 1.27 9.73
C ILE A 128 11.48 1.67 9.93
N SER A 129 12.42 0.86 9.45
CA SER A 129 13.86 1.15 9.54
C SER A 129 14.22 2.45 8.81
N LEU A 130 13.68 2.66 7.61
CA LEU A 130 13.90 3.88 6.82
C LEU A 130 13.29 5.11 7.51
N TRP A 131 12.11 4.98 8.13
CA TRP A 131 11.48 6.05 8.89
C TRP A 131 12.34 6.48 10.08
N HIS A 132 12.87 5.54 10.85
CA HIS A 132 13.75 5.82 11.99
C HIS A 132 15.11 6.37 11.56
N ALA A 133 15.67 5.92 10.44
CA ALA A 133 16.88 6.53 9.90
C ALA A 133 16.64 7.97 9.40
N HIS A 134 15.40 8.28 9.00
CA HIS A 134 15.03 9.62 8.52
C HIS A 134 14.63 10.57 9.66
N ARG A 135 14.23 10.04 10.82
CA ARG A 135 13.74 10.82 11.95
C ARG A 135 14.29 10.25 13.25
N ASP A 136 14.94 11.12 14.02
CA ASP A 136 15.33 10.77 15.38
C ASP A 136 14.07 10.61 16.23
N THR A 137 13.70 9.36 16.52
CA THR A 137 12.52 9.01 17.32
C THR A 137 12.99 8.49 18.67
N PRO A 138 12.59 9.13 19.78
CA PRO A 138 13.00 8.69 21.10
C PRO A 138 12.45 7.30 21.41
N THR A 139 13.28 6.48 22.05
CA THR A 139 12.88 5.17 22.58
C THR A 139 12.31 5.31 23.99
N TRP A 140 11.29 4.54 24.33
CA TRP A 140 10.81 4.44 25.71
C TRP A 140 11.51 3.28 26.41
N LYS A 141 12.37 3.58 27.40
CA LYS A 141 13.20 2.57 28.09
C LYS A 141 14.03 1.69 27.13
N GLY A 142 14.52 2.26 26.03
CA GLY A 142 15.24 1.51 24.99
C GLY A 142 14.35 0.72 24.02
N HIS A 143 13.03 0.75 24.18
CA HIS A 143 12.07 0.06 23.31
C HIS A 143 11.34 1.04 22.38
N ARG A 144 10.92 0.50 21.22
CA ARG A 144 10.01 1.18 20.30
C ARG A 144 8.58 0.80 20.67
N VAL A 145 7.73 1.80 20.87
CA VAL A 145 6.33 1.59 21.25
C VAL A 145 5.46 1.82 20.03
N PHE A 146 4.71 0.80 19.65
CA PHE A 146 3.69 0.86 18.60
C PHE A 146 2.33 0.60 19.26
N ALA A 147 1.34 1.43 18.97
CA ALA A 147 -0.03 1.23 19.41
C ALA A 147 -0.92 1.00 18.19
N ILE A 148 -1.65 -0.11 18.20
CA ILE A 148 -2.64 -0.45 17.18
C ILE A 148 -3.93 -0.75 17.93
N ASP A 149 -4.98 0.03 17.65
CA ASP A 149 -6.32 -0.19 18.18
C ASP A 149 -7.30 -0.40 17.02
N GLY A 150 -8.27 -1.28 17.21
CA GLY A 150 -9.25 -1.65 16.21
C GLY A 150 -10.53 -2.15 16.86
N SER A 151 -11.65 -1.52 16.54
CA SER A 151 -12.99 -1.99 16.92
C SER A 151 -13.76 -2.44 15.68
N LYS A 152 -14.36 -3.63 15.76
CA LYS A 152 -15.28 -4.16 14.74
C LYS A 152 -16.57 -4.59 15.43
N ILE A 153 -17.66 -3.88 15.13
CA ILE A 153 -19.00 -4.24 15.60
C ILE A 153 -19.80 -4.71 14.40
N ASN A 154 -20.20 -5.99 14.40
CA ASN A 154 -21.19 -6.50 13.46
C ASN A 154 -22.56 -6.37 14.10
N ALA A 155 -23.32 -5.31 13.77
CA ALA A 155 -24.67 -5.14 14.28
C ALA A 155 -25.64 -6.12 13.57
N PRO A 156 -26.52 -6.83 14.32
CA PRO A 156 -27.65 -7.55 13.74
C PRO A 156 -28.48 -6.65 12.81
N ARG A 157 -28.98 -7.19 11.69
CA ARG A 157 -29.81 -6.43 10.73
C ARG A 157 -31.02 -5.75 11.39
N SER A 158 -31.55 -6.34 12.46
CA SER A 158 -32.67 -5.81 13.24
C SER A 158 -32.38 -4.47 13.93
N LEU A 159 -31.11 -4.08 14.09
CA LEU A 159 -30.68 -2.84 14.74
C LEU A 159 -30.34 -1.72 13.75
N LEU A 160 -30.42 -1.95 12.43
CA LEU A 160 -30.01 -0.97 11.40
C LEU A 160 -31.08 0.09 11.05
N GLY A 161 -32.17 0.19 11.83
CA GLY A 161 -33.28 1.11 11.58
C GLY A 161 -34.14 0.65 10.39
N ARG A 162 -35.42 0.33 10.66
CA ARG A 162 -36.40 0.07 9.60
C ARG A 162 -36.59 1.36 8.80
N ARG A 163 -36.38 1.32 7.49
CA ARG A 163 -37.08 2.19 6.55
C ARG A 163 -38.48 1.63 6.31
#